data_AF-A0AAN8F1C2-F1
#
_entry.id   AF-A0AAN8F1C2-F1
#
_cell.length_a   1.000
_cell.length_b   1.000
_cell.length_c   1.000
_cell.angle_alpha   90.00
_cell.angle_beta   90.00
_cell.angle_gamma   90.00
#
_symmetry.space_group_name_H-M   'P 1'
#
loop_
_entity.id
_entity.type
_entity.pdbx_description
1 polymer ?
#
loop_
_entity_poly.entity_id
_entity_poly.type
_entity_poly.pdbx_seq_one_letter_code
_entity_poly.pdbx_strand_id
1 'polypeptide(L)'
;MDVRSRGRPRIHADDAARQRSRRLRESAEERSSRLETDSLRQRRRRQTEDASVRNSRLRADAERHQSMREIGSVEERTARLADDAQRQRLRRESQSEGERRNMRQANAQRQYRRRALESTEDSSSRRQENTERQRRRREVESIEERAIRREENTQRQRRRRALESVDERSLRTAENAQRQRQRRELESFEEYIVRSTENAERQRRRREVESIEEVSSRRMENAQRQRLRRAMEGTEERSARLQLDALRHRQHRNNEDDMERSSRLEANAARNRQRRAEFVDSTGVATRTRVTEPHYLGELNQICVSCGARHFLCEVKADHPGTFLDCCDLGKISLNMFSNFPESLRDLFVQRHDSSAEQRRIQRNFLENIRSFNSALAMASMGAQVDHPRGRGPYCYRIHGQIYHRMGPLHPSDGEQ
;
A
#
# COMPACT_ATOMS: atom_id res chain seq x y z
N MET A 1 7.60 16.59 148.27
CA MET A 1 6.59 16.84 147.23
C MET A 1 7.18 16.44 145.89
N ASP A 2 6.46 15.54 145.22
CA ASP A 2 6.26 15.40 143.76
C ASP A 2 7.46 15.47 142.78
N VAL A 3 7.54 14.49 141.86
CA VAL A 3 7.23 14.70 140.42
C VAL A 3 7.59 13.46 139.58
N ARG A 4 6.52 12.78 139.16
CA ARG A 4 6.13 12.33 137.80
C ARG A 4 6.94 11.30 136.99
N SER A 5 6.13 10.53 136.29
CA SER A 5 6.42 9.33 135.53
C SER A 5 6.20 9.51 134.02
N ARG A 6 6.90 8.66 133.26
CA ARG A 6 6.55 8.03 131.98
C ARG A 6 6.49 8.87 130.69
N GLY A 7 7.47 8.63 129.82
CA GLY A 7 7.39 8.88 128.37
C GLY A 7 6.53 7.85 127.63
N ARG A 8 5.85 8.29 126.56
CA ARG A 8 5.07 7.47 125.61
C ARG A 8 5.92 7.06 124.39
N PRO A 9 5.70 5.87 123.79
CA PRO A 9 6.43 5.41 122.62
C PRO A 9 5.82 5.92 121.29
N ARG A 10 6.66 6.22 120.30
CA ARG A 10 6.30 6.62 118.93
C ARG A 10 5.86 5.40 118.11
N ILE A 11 4.65 5.44 117.55
CA ILE A 11 4.12 4.42 116.63
C ILE A 11 4.45 4.84 115.19
N HIS A 12 5.34 4.12 114.52
CA HIS A 12 5.54 4.21 113.07
C HIS A 12 4.37 3.52 112.36
N ALA A 13 3.26 4.23 112.15
CA ALA A 13 2.28 3.77 111.16
C ALA A 13 2.89 3.85 109.75
N ASP A 14 2.59 2.86 108.92
CA ASP A 14 3.12 2.69 107.56
C ASP A 14 2.85 3.94 106.68
N ASP A 15 3.91 4.61 106.22
CA ASP A 15 3.79 5.83 105.41
C ASP A 15 3.00 5.60 104.12
N ALA A 16 3.08 4.40 103.55
CA ALA A 16 2.32 4.00 102.39
C ALA A 16 0.80 3.99 102.66
N ALA A 17 0.38 3.54 103.86
CA ALA A 17 -1.03 3.52 104.25
C ALA A 17 -1.57 4.94 104.46
N ARG A 18 -0.79 5.82 105.11
CA ARG A 18 -1.13 7.24 105.25
C ARG A 18 -1.29 7.93 103.90
N GLN A 19 -0.37 7.69 102.97
CA GLN A 19 -0.45 8.27 101.63
C GLN A 19 -1.67 7.76 100.85
N ARG A 20 -2.03 6.48 100.97
CA ARG A 20 -3.27 5.93 100.38
C ARG A 20 -4.52 6.61 100.95
N SER A 21 -4.62 6.76 102.27
CA SER A 21 -5.75 7.42 102.92
C SER A 21 -5.84 8.92 102.64
N ARG A 22 -4.70 9.58 102.34
CA ARG A 22 -4.68 10.96 101.85
C ARG A 22 -5.19 11.04 100.42
N ARG A 23 -4.73 10.14 99.53
CA ARG A 23 -5.18 10.06 98.13
C ARG A 23 -6.68 9.78 97.97
N LEU A 24 -7.28 9.05 98.91
CA LEU A 24 -8.72 8.79 98.94
C LEU A 24 -9.57 10.01 99.33
N ARG A 25 -8.95 11.01 99.99
CA ARG A 25 -9.59 12.25 100.45
C ARG A 25 -9.24 13.48 99.62
N GLU A 26 -8.41 13.32 98.59
CA GLU A 26 -8.00 14.40 97.68
C GLU A 26 -9.19 14.88 96.85
N SER A 27 -9.29 16.20 96.65
CA SER A 27 -10.21 16.77 95.66
C SER A 27 -9.73 16.44 94.23
N ALA A 28 -10.61 16.62 93.23
CA ALA A 28 -10.24 16.43 91.83
C ALA A 28 -9.07 17.33 91.40
N GLU A 29 -9.03 18.56 91.91
CA GLU A 29 -7.98 19.54 91.66
C GLU A 29 -6.65 19.17 92.33
N GLU A 30 -6.70 18.76 93.61
CA GLU A 30 -5.53 18.29 94.36
C GLU A 30 -4.92 17.04 93.73
N ARG A 31 -5.76 16.10 93.29
CA ARG A 31 -5.33 14.90 92.56
C ARG A 31 -4.66 15.28 91.23
N SER A 32 -5.24 16.23 90.48
CA SER A 32 -4.67 16.71 89.22
C SER A 32 -3.29 17.33 89.41
N SER A 33 -3.16 18.24 90.38
CA SER A 33 -1.88 18.91 90.72
C SER A 33 -0.80 17.92 91.19
N ARG A 34 -1.19 16.92 92.00
CA ARG A 34 -0.26 15.84 92.39
C ARG A 34 0.20 15.00 91.19
N LEU A 35 -0.71 14.61 90.31
CA LEU A 35 -0.35 13.84 89.12
C LEU A 35 0.53 14.65 88.17
N GLU A 36 0.28 15.95 88.04
CA GLU A 36 1.09 16.86 87.23
C GLU A 36 2.52 16.99 87.81
N THR A 37 2.65 17.22 89.11
CA THR A 37 3.96 17.30 89.78
C THR A 37 4.74 15.99 89.73
N ASP A 38 4.08 14.85 89.90
CA ASP A 38 4.68 13.51 89.71
C ASP A 38 5.12 13.30 88.26
N SER A 39 4.30 13.71 87.29
CA SER A 39 4.64 13.60 85.86
C SER A 39 5.87 14.43 85.50
N LEU A 40 6.00 15.65 86.03
CA LEU A 40 7.14 16.53 85.82
C LEU A 40 8.40 15.94 86.45
N ARG A 41 8.30 15.38 87.65
CA ARG A 41 9.41 14.70 88.33
C ARG A 41 9.89 13.50 87.53
N GLN A 42 8.97 12.67 87.03
CA GLN A 42 9.31 11.54 86.15
C GLN A 42 9.93 12.00 84.84
N ARG A 43 9.42 13.08 84.23
CA ARG A 43 9.98 13.65 83.00
C ARG A 43 11.42 14.12 83.18
N ARG A 44 11.72 14.82 84.30
CA ARG A 44 13.09 15.24 84.65
C ARG A 44 14.03 14.04 84.83
N ARG A 45 13.60 13.00 85.55
CA ARG A 45 14.39 11.78 85.71
C ARG A 45 14.67 11.10 84.35
N ARG A 46 13.68 11.04 83.47
CA ARG A 46 13.81 10.45 82.12
C ARG A 46 14.77 11.23 81.21
N GLN A 47 14.96 12.53 81.43
CA GLN A 47 15.90 13.35 80.64
C GLN A 47 17.36 13.02 80.94
N THR A 48 17.66 12.58 82.17
CA THR A 48 19.00 12.21 82.61
C THR A 48 19.24 10.70 82.55
N GLU A 49 18.32 9.92 81.97
CA GLU A 49 18.47 8.47 81.80
C GLU A 49 19.44 8.14 80.67
N ASP A 50 20.42 7.30 80.97
CA ASP A 50 21.28 6.65 79.97
C ASP A 50 20.51 5.63 79.12
N ALA A 51 21.05 5.30 77.95
CA ALA A 51 20.40 4.44 76.96
C ALA A 51 20.01 3.06 77.50
N SER A 52 20.87 2.45 78.33
CA SER A 52 20.61 1.13 78.94
C SER A 52 19.40 1.17 79.89
N VAL A 53 19.39 2.14 80.82
CA VAL A 53 18.30 2.32 81.79
C VAL A 53 16.99 2.65 81.07
N ARG A 54 17.04 3.50 80.05
CA ARG A 54 15.89 3.85 79.20
C ARG A 54 15.32 2.62 78.50
N ASN A 55 16.18 1.80 77.88
CA ASN A 55 15.75 0.59 77.18
C ASN A 55 15.11 -0.43 78.13
N SER A 56 15.71 -0.66 79.31
CA SER A 56 15.15 -1.54 80.33
C SER A 56 13.79 -1.05 80.83
N ARG A 57 13.64 0.26 81.08
CA ARG A 57 12.35 0.85 81.47
C ARG A 57 11.29 0.68 80.37
N LEU A 58 11.65 0.93 79.11
CA LEU A 58 10.73 0.78 77.97
C LEU A 58 10.33 -0.68 77.74
N ARG A 59 11.26 -1.64 77.94
CA ARG A 59 10.94 -3.09 77.89
C ARG A 59 9.96 -3.48 78.99
N ALA A 60 10.25 -3.12 80.24
CA ALA A 60 9.34 -3.42 81.36
C ALA A 60 7.96 -2.76 81.19
N ASP A 61 7.89 -1.58 80.57
CA ASP A 61 6.61 -0.92 80.26
C ASP A 61 5.86 -1.62 79.12
N ALA A 62 6.57 -2.05 78.07
CA ALA A 62 6.00 -2.82 76.99
C ALA A 62 5.45 -4.17 77.48
N GLU A 63 6.18 -4.88 78.35
CA GLU A 63 5.75 -6.14 78.97
C GLU A 63 4.48 -5.95 79.81
N ARG A 64 4.44 -4.93 80.69
CA ARG A 64 3.23 -4.61 81.44
C ARG A 64 2.04 -4.34 80.52
N HIS A 65 2.23 -3.53 79.48
CA HIS A 65 1.17 -3.25 78.52
C HIS A 65 0.75 -4.48 77.72
N GLN A 66 1.67 -5.40 77.44
CA GLN A 66 1.36 -6.67 76.79
C GLN A 66 0.51 -7.56 77.70
N SER A 67 0.92 -7.78 78.95
CA SER A 67 0.14 -8.58 79.91
C SER A 67 -1.25 -8.01 80.15
N MET A 68 -1.37 -6.67 80.25
CA MET A 68 -2.69 -6.01 80.35
C MET A 68 -3.56 -6.20 79.11
N ARG A 69 -2.97 -6.32 77.91
CA ARG A 69 -3.71 -6.59 76.66
C ARG A 69 -4.12 -8.06 76.54
N GLU A 70 -3.32 -8.98 77.09
CA GLU A 70 -3.60 -10.42 77.10
C GLU A 70 -4.72 -10.79 78.06
N ILE A 71 -4.76 -10.15 79.24
CA ILE A 71 -5.78 -10.39 80.27
C ILE A 71 -7.09 -9.61 79.98
N GLY A 72 -7.00 -8.49 79.26
CA GLY A 72 -8.13 -7.58 79.04
C GLY A 72 -9.26 -8.18 78.17
N SER A 73 -10.51 -7.77 78.45
CA SER A 73 -11.68 -8.27 77.75
C SER A 73 -11.78 -7.78 76.30
N VAL A 74 -12.65 -8.41 75.50
CA VAL A 74 -12.94 -7.96 74.13
C VAL A 74 -13.50 -6.53 74.13
N GLU A 75 -14.36 -6.19 75.09
CA GLU A 75 -14.93 -4.83 75.23
C GLU A 75 -13.87 -3.78 75.58
N GLU A 76 -12.95 -4.09 76.48
CA GLU A 76 -11.83 -3.19 76.77
C GLU A 76 -10.92 -3.02 75.56
N ARG A 77 -10.71 -4.09 74.79
CA ARG A 77 -9.94 -4.03 73.54
C ARG A 77 -10.64 -3.17 72.49
N THR A 78 -11.95 -3.31 72.30
CA THR A 78 -12.71 -2.51 71.33
C THR A 78 -12.76 -1.04 71.74
N ALA A 79 -12.98 -0.74 73.03
CA ALA A 79 -12.94 0.62 73.55
C ALA A 79 -11.58 1.29 73.32
N ARG A 80 -10.47 0.59 73.62
CA ARG A 80 -9.11 1.10 73.37
C ARG A 80 -8.86 1.37 71.89
N LEU A 81 -9.31 0.48 71.00
CA LEU A 81 -9.16 0.67 69.55
C LEU A 81 -10.03 1.83 69.02
N ALA A 82 -11.24 2.01 69.56
CA ALA A 82 -12.12 3.11 69.21
C ALA A 82 -11.53 4.47 69.62
N ASP A 83 -11.00 4.56 70.84
CA ASP A 83 -10.32 5.73 71.36
C ASP A 83 -9.03 6.06 70.57
N ASP A 84 -8.25 5.04 70.19
CA ASP A 84 -7.10 5.24 69.29
C ASP A 84 -7.53 5.72 67.89
N ALA A 85 -8.60 5.15 67.34
CA ALA A 85 -9.15 5.58 66.05
C ALA A 85 -9.62 7.04 66.10
N GLN A 86 -10.28 7.46 67.20
CA GLN A 86 -10.71 8.83 67.42
C GLN A 86 -9.52 9.80 67.51
N ARG A 87 -8.48 9.46 68.30
CA ARG A 87 -7.24 10.24 68.35
C ARG A 87 -6.58 10.38 66.98
N GLN A 88 -6.47 9.29 66.23
CA GLN A 88 -5.89 9.32 64.89
C GLN A 88 -6.73 10.16 63.92
N ARG A 89 -8.07 10.13 64.04
CA ARG A 89 -8.97 10.96 63.24
C ARG A 89 -8.73 12.44 63.51
N LEU A 90 -8.77 12.86 64.78
CA LEU A 90 -8.53 14.24 65.19
C LEU A 90 -7.15 14.73 64.71
N ARG A 91 -6.13 13.89 64.82
CA ARG A 91 -4.79 14.20 64.29
C ARG A 91 -4.76 14.39 62.78
N ARG A 92 -5.54 13.61 61.99
CA ARG A 92 -5.61 13.77 60.52
C ARG A 92 -6.40 15.00 60.12
N GLU A 93 -7.42 15.36 60.89
CA GLU A 93 -8.22 16.57 60.70
C GLU A 93 -7.37 17.83 60.90
N SER A 94 -6.50 17.85 61.91
CA SER A 94 -5.61 18.98 62.21
C SER A 94 -4.33 19.05 61.35
N GLN A 95 -4.05 18.04 60.51
CA GLN A 95 -2.86 18.00 59.66
C GLN A 95 -2.92 18.97 58.47
N SER A 96 -1.80 19.61 58.19
CA SER A 96 -1.60 20.41 56.98
C SER A 96 -1.54 19.54 55.71
N GLU A 97 -1.81 20.14 54.54
CA GLU A 97 -1.66 19.45 53.25
C GLU A 97 -0.24 18.93 52.99
N GLY A 98 0.79 19.66 53.42
CA GLY A 98 2.18 19.23 53.33
C GLY A 98 2.46 17.95 54.13
N GLU A 99 1.98 17.90 55.38
CA GLU A 99 2.10 16.71 56.23
C GLU A 99 1.33 15.51 55.65
N ARG A 100 0.10 15.75 55.13
CA ARG A 100 -0.70 14.71 54.47
C ARG A 100 0.02 14.15 53.25
N ARG A 101 0.64 15.00 52.43
CA ARG A 101 1.44 14.60 51.27
C ARG A 101 2.63 13.74 51.69
N ASN A 102 3.40 14.17 52.70
CA ASN A 102 4.54 13.41 53.21
C ASN A 102 4.11 12.05 53.77
N MET A 103 2.98 12.00 54.49
CA MET A 103 2.45 10.75 55.03
C MET A 103 1.98 9.79 53.93
N ARG A 104 1.31 10.30 52.89
CA ARG A 104 0.94 9.51 51.68
C ARG A 104 2.18 8.98 50.98
N GLN A 105 3.23 9.78 50.82
CA GLN A 105 4.50 9.35 50.20
C GLN A 105 5.20 8.28 51.04
N ALA A 106 5.32 8.47 52.36
CA ALA A 106 5.89 7.48 53.27
C ALA A 106 5.08 6.17 53.27
N ASN A 107 3.76 6.25 53.21
CA ASN A 107 2.91 5.06 53.10
C ASN A 107 3.09 4.35 51.76
N ALA A 108 3.16 5.09 50.65
CA ALA A 108 3.45 4.52 49.34
C ALA A 108 4.81 3.80 49.31
N GLN A 109 5.85 4.39 49.92
CA GLN A 109 7.16 3.75 50.06
C GLN A 109 7.11 2.47 50.90
N ARG A 110 6.40 2.48 52.04
CA ARG A 110 6.20 1.27 52.86
C ARG A 110 5.50 0.16 52.09
N GLN A 111 4.44 0.49 51.35
CA GLN A 111 3.71 -0.46 50.51
C GLN A 111 4.59 -1.00 49.37
N TYR A 112 5.40 -0.15 48.74
CA TYR A 112 6.36 -0.57 47.73
C TYR A 112 7.36 -1.57 48.29
N ARG A 113 7.98 -1.27 49.44
CA ARG A 113 8.92 -2.19 50.11
C ARG A 113 8.27 -3.51 50.50
N ARG A 114 7.04 -3.46 51.04
CA ARG A 114 6.28 -4.67 51.36
C ARG A 114 6.04 -5.53 50.12
N ARG A 115 5.61 -4.93 49.01
CA ARG A 115 5.37 -5.63 47.73
C ARG A 115 6.63 -6.20 47.10
N ALA A 116 7.78 -5.56 47.30
CA ALA A 116 9.06 -6.05 46.79
C ALA A 116 9.54 -7.31 47.52
N LEU A 117 9.05 -7.54 48.74
CA LEU A 117 9.35 -8.70 49.58
C LEU A 117 8.23 -9.76 49.55
N GLU A 118 7.16 -9.54 48.76
CA GLU A 118 6.07 -10.51 48.64
C GLU A 118 6.56 -11.79 47.96
N SER A 119 6.10 -12.95 48.47
CA SER A 119 6.28 -14.20 47.77
C SER A 119 5.52 -14.20 46.43
N THR A 120 5.84 -15.16 45.56
CA THR A 120 5.10 -15.36 44.30
C THR A 120 3.63 -15.68 44.54
N GLU A 121 3.33 -16.47 45.58
CA GLU A 121 1.97 -16.83 46.01
C GLU A 121 1.21 -15.63 46.58
N ASP A 122 1.82 -14.86 47.47
CA ASP A 122 1.18 -13.65 48.02
C ASP A 122 0.91 -12.61 46.92
N SER A 123 1.86 -12.47 45.99
CA SER A 123 1.74 -11.58 44.83
C SER A 123 0.60 -12.02 43.90
N SER A 124 0.44 -13.33 43.67
CA SER A 124 -0.61 -13.87 42.80
C SER A 124 -1.99 -13.73 43.46
N SER A 125 -2.10 -14.10 44.74
CA SER A 125 -3.32 -13.96 45.54
C SER A 125 -3.79 -12.49 45.59
N ARG A 126 -2.90 -11.55 45.91
CA ARG A 126 -3.23 -10.11 45.92
C ARG A 126 -3.70 -9.60 44.55
N ARG A 127 -3.11 -10.09 43.45
CA ARG A 127 -3.54 -9.73 42.09
C ARG A 127 -4.92 -10.29 41.79
N GLN A 128 -5.18 -11.54 42.16
CA GLN A 128 -6.48 -12.19 42.00
C GLN A 128 -7.58 -11.47 42.79
N GLU A 129 -7.34 -11.17 44.06
CA GLU A 129 -8.28 -10.40 44.89
C GLU A 129 -8.58 -9.01 44.28
N ASN A 130 -7.57 -8.33 43.74
CA ASN A 130 -7.77 -7.04 43.10
C ASN A 130 -8.57 -7.17 41.79
N THR A 131 -8.31 -8.21 40.99
CA THR A 131 -9.10 -8.47 39.77
C THR A 131 -10.56 -8.77 40.10
N GLU A 132 -10.81 -9.56 41.15
CA GLU A 132 -12.15 -9.92 41.60
C GLU A 132 -12.90 -8.70 42.17
N ARG A 133 -12.22 -7.87 42.97
CA ARG A 133 -12.77 -6.59 43.44
C ARG A 133 -13.17 -5.67 42.29
N GLN A 134 -12.33 -5.57 41.25
CA GLN A 134 -12.64 -4.77 40.07
C GLN A 134 -13.79 -5.35 39.26
N ARG A 135 -13.87 -6.68 39.15
CA ARG A 135 -14.98 -7.38 38.50
C ARG A 135 -16.29 -7.07 39.20
N ARG A 136 -16.38 -7.28 40.52
CA ARG A 136 -17.58 -6.98 41.33
C ARG A 136 -18.01 -5.52 41.19
N ARG A 137 -17.06 -4.58 41.19
CA ARG A 137 -17.35 -3.16 40.96
C ARG A 137 -17.94 -2.89 39.56
N ARG A 138 -17.49 -3.60 38.52
CA ARG A 138 -17.98 -3.45 37.15
C ARG A 138 -19.33 -4.14 36.90
N GLU A 139 -19.64 -5.18 37.68
CA GLU A 139 -20.92 -5.89 37.60
C GLU A 139 -22.09 -5.02 38.08
N VAL A 140 -21.86 -4.21 39.12
CA VAL A 140 -22.86 -3.27 39.65
C VAL A 140 -22.84 -1.89 38.98
N GLU A 141 -21.95 -1.68 38.01
CA GLU A 141 -21.74 -0.40 37.32
C GLU A 141 -22.95 -0.05 36.45
N SER A 142 -23.49 1.16 36.64
CA SER A 142 -24.59 1.66 35.80
C SER A 142 -24.14 1.86 34.34
N ILE A 143 -25.10 2.01 33.42
CA ILE A 143 -24.79 2.29 32.01
C ILE A 143 -24.00 3.60 31.87
N GLU A 144 -24.37 4.63 32.63
CA GLU A 144 -23.70 5.93 32.64
C GLU A 144 -22.29 5.85 33.22
N GLU A 145 -22.12 5.21 34.37
CA GLU A 145 -20.81 5.01 35.00
C GLU A 145 -19.87 4.23 34.06
N ARG A 146 -20.40 3.20 33.38
CA ARG A 146 -19.68 2.41 32.39
C ARG A 146 -19.26 3.24 31.18
N ALA A 147 -20.12 4.16 30.73
CA ALA A 147 -19.81 5.07 29.64
C ALA A 147 -18.69 6.03 30.04
N ILE A 148 -18.80 6.65 31.22
CA ILE A 148 -17.78 7.55 31.78
C ILE A 148 -16.44 6.82 31.89
N ARG A 149 -16.39 5.63 32.50
CA ARG A 149 -15.15 4.86 32.63
C ARG A 149 -14.53 4.50 31.29
N ARG A 150 -15.35 4.11 30.29
CA ARG A 150 -14.86 3.80 28.94
C ARG A 150 -14.28 5.05 28.29
N GLU A 151 -14.93 6.20 28.43
CA GLU A 151 -14.46 7.47 27.87
C GLU A 151 -13.19 7.99 28.58
N GLU A 152 -13.09 7.88 29.90
CA GLU A 152 -11.85 8.20 30.60
C GLU A 152 -10.67 7.32 30.13
N ASN A 153 -10.94 6.03 29.87
CA ASN A 153 -9.93 5.11 29.34
C ASN A 153 -9.55 5.44 27.89
N THR A 154 -10.51 5.79 27.02
CA THR A 154 -10.20 6.22 25.64
C THR A 154 -9.36 7.50 25.65
N GLN A 155 -9.71 8.48 26.49
CA GLN A 155 -8.97 9.72 26.65
C GLN A 155 -7.55 9.49 27.17
N ARG A 156 -7.39 8.62 28.19
CA ARG A 156 -6.07 8.23 28.71
C ARG A 156 -5.21 7.59 27.62
N GLN A 157 -5.77 6.69 26.82
CA GLN A 157 -5.05 6.07 25.70
C GLN A 157 -4.70 7.08 24.61
N ARG A 158 -5.60 8.01 24.28
CA ARG A 158 -5.32 9.09 23.32
C ARG A 158 -4.17 9.96 23.79
N ARG A 159 -4.18 10.41 25.05
CA ARG A 159 -3.08 11.19 25.66
C ARG A 159 -1.75 10.43 25.61
N ARG A 160 -1.75 9.13 25.96
CA ARG A 160 -0.55 8.29 25.87
C ARG A 160 -0.02 8.19 24.43
N ARG A 161 -0.90 7.96 23.44
CA ARG A 161 -0.50 7.85 22.02
C ARG A 161 -0.06 9.18 21.41
N ALA A 162 -0.55 10.30 21.92
CA ALA A 162 -0.13 11.64 21.48
C ALA A 162 1.30 11.97 21.92
N LEU A 163 1.74 11.44 23.06
CA LEU A 163 3.09 11.59 23.60
C LEU A 163 4.05 10.49 23.13
N GLU A 164 3.57 9.54 22.33
CA GLU A 164 4.33 8.37 21.87
C GLU A 164 5.41 8.79 20.87
N SER A 165 6.64 8.32 21.07
CA SER A 165 7.73 8.55 20.13
C SER A 165 7.50 7.79 18.82
N VAL A 166 8.27 8.12 17.77
CA VAL A 166 8.19 7.40 16.49
C VAL A 166 8.53 5.92 16.66
N ASP A 167 9.54 5.61 17.47
CA ASP A 167 9.97 4.23 17.73
C ASP A 167 8.96 3.46 18.60
N GLU A 168 8.41 4.11 19.63
CA GLU A 168 7.35 3.49 20.43
C GLU A 168 6.11 3.19 19.57
N ARG A 169 5.75 4.10 18.67
CA ARG A 169 4.66 3.92 17.71
C ARG A 169 4.95 2.77 16.75
N SER A 170 6.17 2.69 16.22
CA SER A 170 6.56 1.63 15.29
C SER A 170 6.46 0.26 15.97
N LEU A 171 7.02 0.12 17.18
CA LEU A 171 6.90 -1.10 18.00
C LEU A 171 5.45 -1.47 18.29
N ARG A 172 4.64 -0.52 18.78
CA ARG A 172 3.22 -0.78 19.08
C ARG A 172 2.44 -1.23 17.84
N THR A 173 2.69 -0.62 16.68
CA THR A 173 2.03 -1.01 15.42
C THR A 173 2.51 -2.35 14.90
N ALA A 174 3.80 -2.67 15.04
CA ALA A 174 4.38 -3.95 14.69
C ALA A 174 3.81 -5.08 15.57
N GLU A 175 3.77 -4.90 16.88
CA GLU A 175 3.14 -5.85 17.79
C GLU A 175 1.65 -6.05 17.49
N ASN A 176 0.93 -4.96 17.18
CA ASN A 176 -0.47 -5.06 16.81
C ASN A 176 -0.67 -5.86 15.51
N ALA A 177 0.19 -5.65 14.52
CA ALA A 177 0.20 -6.43 13.29
C ALA A 177 0.50 -7.90 13.56
N GLN A 178 1.47 -8.21 14.43
CA GLN A 178 1.80 -9.58 14.83
C GLN A 178 0.61 -10.27 15.53
N ARG A 179 -0.04 -9.60 16.49
CA ARG A 179 -1.25 -10.13 17.15
C ARG A 179 -2.38 -10.40 16.15
N GLN A 180 -2.54 -9.53 15.15
CA GLN A 180 -3.53 -9.75 14.09
C GLN A 180 -3.18 -10.93 13.19
N ARG A 181 -1.89 -11.14 12.87
CA ARG A 181 -1.43 -12.32 12.10
C ARG A 181 -1.71 -13.61 12.87
N GLN A 182 -1.29 -13.69 14.13
CA GLN A 182 -1.54 -14.86 14.98
C GLN A 182 -3.04 -15.18 15.11
N ARG A 183 -3.88 -14.15 15.26
CA ARG A 183 -5.35 -14.33 15.26
C ARG A 183 -5.87 -14.90 13.95
N ARG A 184 -5.33 -14.50 12.80
CA ARG A 184 -5.72 -15.00 11.47
C ARG A 184 -5.19 -16.41 11.20
N GLU A 185 -4.04 -16.77 11.76
CA GLU A 185 -3.46 -18.12 11.65
C GLU A 185 -4.29 -19.16 12.42
N LEU A 186 -4.90 -18.74 13.54
CA LEU A 186 -5.78 -19.57 14.36
C LEU A 186 -7.27 -19.41 14.02
N GLU A 187 -7.60 -18.58 13.01
CA GLU A 187 -8.97 -18.27 12.60
C GLU A 187 -9.62 -19.53 12.02
N SER A 188 -10.82 -19.86 12.51
CA SER A 188 -11.59 -20.97 11.93
C SER A 188 -12.09 -20.60 10.54
N PHE A 189 -12.48 -21.60 9.73
CA PHE A 189 -13.03 -21.33 8.41
C PHE A 189 -14.30 -20.46 8.48
N GLU A 190 -15.18 -20.68 9.46
CA GLU A 190 -16.39 -19.88 9.65
C GLU A 190 -16.06 -18.43 10.03
N GLU A 191 -15.12 -18.23 10.95
CA GLU A 191 -14.65 -16.90 11.34
C GLU A 191 -14.01 -16.15 10.16
N TYR A 192 -13.23 -16.87 9.34
CA TYR A 192 -12.65 -16.33 8.10
C TYR A 192 -13.74 -15.83 7.14
N ILE A 193 -14.80 -16.63 6.94
CA ILE A 193 -15.90 -16.24 6.06
C ILE A 193 -16.57 -14.98 6.59
N VAL A 194 -16.92 -14.94 7.88
CA VAL A 194 -17.54 -13.75 8.51
C VAL A 194 -16.64 -12.52 8.36
N ARG A 195 -15.35 -12.62 8.68
CA ARG A 195 -14.41 -11.49 8.52
C ARG A 195 -14.32 -11.04 7.07
N SER A 196 -14.27 -11.99 6.13
CA SER A 196 -14.15 -11.70 4.71
C SER A 196 -15.39 -10.99 4.16
N THR A 197 -16.58 -11.48 4.52
CA THR A 197 -17.86 -10.88 4.11
C THR A 197 -18.06 -9.51 4.75
N GLU A 198 -17.81 -9.35 6.05
CA GLU A 198 -17.89 -8.05 6.73
C GLU A 198 -16.92 -7.02 6.12
N ASN A 199 -15.70 -7.45 5.78
CA ASN A 199 -14.75 -6.57 5.12
C ASN A 199 -15.21 -6.20 3.71
N ALA A 200 -15.76 -7.15 2.94
CA ALA A 200 -16.33 -6.87 1.62
C ALA A 200 -17.49 -5.87 1.70
N GLU A 201 -18.40 -6.05 2.65
CA GLU A 201 -19.51 -5.12 2.90
C GLU A 201 -19.02 -3.74 3.32
N ARG A 202 -18.02 -3.65 4.20
CA ARG A 202 -17.42 -2.37 4.62
C ARG A 202 -16.82 -1.62 3.44
N GLN A 203 -16.13 -2.32 2.55
CA GLN A 203 -15.59 -1.72 1.33
C GLN A 203 -16.70 -1.30 0.36
N ARG A 204 -17.79 -2.07 0.26
CA ARG A 204 -18.98 -1.71 -0.54
C ARG A 204 -19.63 -0.43 -0.02
N ARG A 205 -19.95 -0.37 1.28
CA ARG A 205 -20.54 0.83 1.91
C ARG A 205 -19.65 2.06 1.77
N ARG A 206 -18.32 1.89 1.89
CA ARG A 206 -17.37 2.98 1.64
C ARG A 206 -17.46 3.50 0.21
N ARG A 207 -17.54 2.61 -0.79
CA ARG A 207 -17.63 2.96 -2.21
C ARG A 207 -18.97 3.60 -2.60
N GLU A 208 -20.06 3.27 -1.89
CA GLU A 208 -21.38 3.85 -2.13
C GLU A 208 -21.46 5.32 -1.78
N VAL A 209 -20.65 5.78 -0.81
CA VAL A 209 -20.59 7.18 -0.37
C VAL A 209 -19.40 7.96 -0.96
N GLU A 210 -18.61 7.33 -1.85
CA GLU A 210 -17.46 8.00 -2.48
C GLU A 210 -17.92 9.17 -3.35
N SER A 211 -17.24 10.32 -3.24
CA SER A 211 -17.46 11.45 -4.14
C SER A 211 -16.94 11.12 -5.56
N ILE A 212 -17.39 11.87 -6.57
CA ILE A 212 -16.93 11.70 -7.95
C ILE A 212 -15.39 11.83 -8.04
N GLU A 213 -14.82 12.79 -7.30
CA GLU A 213 -13.36 13.00 -7.24
C GLU A 213 -12.64 11.82 -6.58
N GLU A 214 -13.18 11.27 -5.49
CA GLU A 214 -12.64 10.09 -4.81
C GLU A 214 -12.69 8.84 -5.70
N VAL A 215 -13.81 8.64 -6.42
CA VAL A 215 -13.95 7.56 -7.40
C VAL A 215 -12.90 7.71 -8.51
N SER A 216 -12.72 8.92 -9.05
CA SER A 216 -11.75 9.21 -10.10
C SER A 216 -10.33 8.91 -9.64
N SER A 217 -9.96 9.37 -8.44
CA SER A 217 -8.65 9.17 -7.82
C SER A 217 -8.38 7.69 -7.57
N ARG A 218 -9.34 6.96 -6.97
CA ARG A 218 -9.22 5.51 -6.74
C ARG A 218 -9.05 4.74 -8.06
N ARG A 219 -9.80 5.09 -9.10
CA ARG A 219 -9.68 4.47 -10.43
C ARG A 219 -8.33 4.76 -11.06
N MET A 220 -7.85 5.99 -10.99
CA MET A 220 -6.52 6.39 -11.48
C MET A 220 -5.40 5.65 -10.75
N GLU A 221 -5.40 5.63 -9.43
CA GLU A 221 -4.41 4.90 -8.64
C GLU A 221 -4.43 3.39 -8.95
N ASN A 222 -5.62 2.78 -9.06
CA ASN A 222 -5.73 1.37 -9.42
C ASN A 222 -5.17 1.11 -10.82
N ALA A 223 -5.45 2.00 -11.78
CA ALA A 223 -4.88 1.91 -13.13
C ALA A 223 -3.36 2.04 -13.09
N GLN A 224 -2.80 2.96 -12.30
CA GLN A 224 -1.35 3.13 -12.14
C GLN A 224 -0.71 1.89 -11.50
N ARG A 225 -1.28 1.34 -10.42
CA ARG A 225 -0.82 0.09 -9.78
C ARG A 225 -0.81 -1.07 -10.78
N GLN A 226 -1.85 -1.21 -11.59
CA GLN A 226 -1.90 -2.24 -12.63
C GLN A 226 -0.88 -2.02 -13.73
N ARG A 227 -0.64 -0.77 -14.16
CA ARG A 227 0.39 -0.44 -15.14
C ARG A 227 1.78 -0.81 -14.63
N LEU A 228 2.11 -0.44 -13.39
CA LEU A 228 3.39 -0.79 -12.76
C LEU A 228 3.56 -2.29 -12.64
N ARG A 229 2.52 -3.03 -12.22
CA ARG A 229 2.55 -4.49 -12.18
C ARG A 229 2.84 -5.08 -13.56
N ARG A 230 2.13 -4.61 -14.61
CA ARG A 230 2.31 -5.07 -15.99
C ARG A 230 3.67 -4.72 -16.59
N ALA A 231 4.31 -3.65 -16.13
CA ALA A 231 5.66 -3.27 -16.57
C ALA A 231 6.73 -4.22 -16.02
N MET A 232 6.49 -4.79 -14.84
CA MET A 232 7.38 -5.75 -14.19
C MET A 232 7.06 -7.22 -14.54
N GLU A 233 5.98 -7.48 -15.32
CA GLU A 233 5.57 -8.84 -15.70
C GLU A 233 6.65 -9.51 -16.58
N GLY A 234 7.00 -10.74 -16.22
CA GLY A 234 7.79 -11.62 -17.08
C GLY A 234 7.03 -12.04 -18.34
N THR A 235 7.73 -12.67 -19.29
CA THR A 235 7.12 -13.14 -20.55
C THR A 235 6.02 -14.18 -20.34
N GLU A 236 6.26 -15.14 -19.43
CA GLU A 236 5.29 -16.18 -19.07
C GLU A 236 4.08 -15.62 -18.31
N GLU A 237 4.31 -14.72 -17.34
CA GLU A 237 3.23 -14.07 -16.60
C GLU A 237 2.34 -13.23 -17.52
N ARG A 238 2.96 -12.52 -18.46
CA ARG A 238 2.25 -11.74 -19.48
C ARG A 238 1.41 -12.63 -20.39
N SER A 239 1.95 -13.77 -20.84
CA SER A 239 1.22 -14.69 -21.71
C SER A 239 0.01 -15.31 -20.99
N ALA A 240 0.20 -15.75 -19.74
CA ALA A 240 -0.88 -16.28 -18.90
C ALA A 240 -1.97 -15.22 -18.64
N ARG A 241 -1.59 -13.96 -18.32
CA ARG A 241 -2.57 -12.87 -18.15
C ARG A 241 -3.37 -12.62 -19.42
N LEU A 242 -2.73 -12.56 -20.59
CA LEU A 242 -3.40 -12.32 -21.86
C LEU A 242 -4.36 -13.48 -22.23
N GLN A 243 -3.97 -14.73 -21.94
CA GLN A 243 -4.86 -15.88 -22.12
C GLN A 243 -6.09 -15.79 -21.20
N LEU A 244 -5.90 -15.46 -19.92
CA LEU A 244 -7.00 -15.27 -18.98
C LEU A 244 -7.91 -14.08 -19.36
N ASP A 245 -7.34 -12.95 -19.80
CA ASP A 245 -8.10 -11.82 -20.33
C ASP A 245 -8.93 -12.23 -21.56
N ALA A 246 -8.34 -12.99 -22.48
CA ALA A 246 -9.04 -13.49 -23.67
C ALA A 246 -10.20 -14.43 -23.31
N LEU A 247 -10.01 -15.32 -22.33
CA LEU A 247 -11.05 -16.21 -21.83
C LEU A 247 -12.19 -15.44 -21.16
N ARG A 248 -11.87 -14.45 -20.30
CA ARG A 248 -12.88 -13.57 -19.69
C ARG A 248 -13.69 -12.82 -20.75
N HIS A 249 -13.03 -12.23 -21.74
CA HIS A 249 -13.72 -11.56 -22.84
C HIS A 249 -14.53 -12.50 -23.73
N ARG A 250 -14.14 -13.77 -23.85
CA ARG A 250 -14.92 -14.79 -24.56
C ARG A 250 -16.16 -15.18 -23.76
N GLN A 251 -16.02 -15.44 -22.46
CA GLN A 251 -17.14 -15.76 -21.58
C GLN A 251 -18.15 -14.61 -21.52
N HIS A 252 -17.67 -13.37 -21.38
CA HIS A 252 -18.53 -12.19 -21.45
C HIS A 252 -19.33 -12.16 -22.75
N ARG A 253 -18.66 -12.33 -23.91
CA ARG A 253 -19.32 -12.37 -25.22
C ARG A 253 -20.31 -13.50 -25.41
N ASN A 254 -20.12 -14.63 -24.75
CA ASN A 254 -21.06 -15.76 -24.80
C ASN A 254 -22.32 -15.50 -23.96
N ASN A 255 -22.21 -14.66 -22.92
CA ASN A 255 -23.30 -14.35 -22.00
C ASN A 255 -24.00 -13.02 -22.34
N GLU A 256 -23.53 -12.30 -23.36
CA GLU A 256 -24.11 -11.04 -23.84
C GLU A 256 -25.53 -11.27 -24.37
N ASP A 257 -26.46 -10.40 -23.99
CA ASP A 257 -27.76 -10.29 -24.65
C ASP A 257 -27.67 -9.51 -25.98
N ASP A 258 -28.75 -9.47 -26.76
CA ASP A 258 -28.76 -8.81 -28.07
C ASP A 258 -28.55 -7.29 -27.99
N MET A 259 -28.98 -6.64 -26.91
CA MET A 259 -28.79 -5.20 -26.70
C MET A 259 -27.32 -4.90 -26.35
N GLU A 260 -26.73 -5.66 -25.44
CA GLU A 260 -25.32 -5.57 -25.05
C GLU A 260 -24.40 -5.86 -26.23
N ARG A 261 -24.73 -6.87 -27.04
CA ARG A 261 -24.01 -7.20 -28.27
C ARG A 261 -24.04 -6.03 -29.26
N SER A 262 -25.20 -5.43 -29.46
CA SER A 262 -25.38 -4.29 -30.37
C SER A 262 -24.57 -3.08 -29.91
N SER A 263 -24.65 -2.74 -28.61
CA SER A 263 -23.87 -1.66 -28.00
C SER A 263 -22.36 -1.89 -28.11
N ARG A 264 -21.87 -3.12 -27.87
CA ARG A 264 -20.46 -3.46 -28.05
C ARG A 264 -20.00 -3.28 -29.49
N LEU A 265 -20.80 -3.75 -30.46
CA LEU A 265 -20.49 -3.63 -31.88
C LEU A 265 -20.47 -2.17 -32.33
N GLU A 266 -21.43 -1.37 -31.87
CA GLU A 266 -21.50 0.06 -32.13
C GLU A 266 -20.31 0.82 -31.54
N ALA A 267 -19.96 0.56 -30.28
CA ALA A 267 -18.79 1.14 -29.64
C ALA A 267 -17.49 0.73 -30.37
N ASN A 268 -17.42 -0.51 -30.88
CA ASN A 268 -16.28 -0.95 -31.67
C ASN A 268 -16.22 -0.25 -33.04
N ALA A 269 -17.36 -0.08 -33.70
CA ALA A 269 -17.47 0.68 -34.94
C ALA A 269 -17.09 2.15 -34.73
N ALA A 270 -17.54 2.78 -33.64
CA ALA A 270 -17.19 4.14 -33.26
C ALA A 270 -15.68 4.31 -33.02
N ARG A 271 -15.06 3.40 -32.26
CA ARG A 271 -13.58 3.39 -32.08
C ARG A 271 -12.83 3.22 -33.40
N ASN A 272 -13.32 2.36 -34.29
CA ASN A 272 -12.72 2.18 -35.61
C ASN A 272 -12.89 3.41 -36.50
N ARG A 273 -14.05 4.09 -36.44
CA ARG A 273 -14.27 5.38 -37.11
C ARG A 273 -13.30 6.43 -36.56
N GLN A 274 -13.18 6.55 -35.25
CA GLN A 274 -12.25 7.48 -34.60
C GLN A 274 -10.80 7.18 -34.97
N ARG A 275 -10.35 5.92 -34.95
CA ARG A 275 -9.00 5.53 -35.41
C ARG A 275 -8.74 5.83 -36.89
N ARG A 276 -9.77 5.78 -37.74
CA ARG A 276 -9.65 6.18 -39.16
C ARG A 276 -9.64 7.70 -39.33
N ALA A 277 -10.31 8.43 -38.44
CA ALA A 277 -10.38 9.89 -38.44
C ALA A 277 -9.16 10.53 -37.78
N GLU A 278 -8.54 9.87 -36.79
CA GLU A 278 -7.22 10.17 -36.27
C GLU A 278 -6.21 9.96 -37.39
N PHE A 279 -5.97 11.02 -38.13
CA PHE A 279 -4.98 11.15 -39.18
C PHE A 279 -3.59 10.87 -38.58
N VAL A 280 -3.18 9.60 -38.54
CA VAL A 280 -1.80 9.26 -38.25
C VAL A 280 -1.03 9.74 -39.47
N ASP A 281 -0.20 10.75 -39.28
CA ASP A 281 0.82 11.17 -40.25
C ASP A 281 1.88 10.05 -40.36
N SER A 282 1.44 8.86 -40.74
CA SER A 282 2.33 7.83 -41.23
C SER A 282 2.84 8.37 -42.54
N THR A 283 4.15 8.56 -42.63
CA THR A 283 4.93 8.92 -43.82
C THR A 283 4.79 7.85 -44.91
N GLY A 284 3.57 7.62 -45.39
CA GLY A 284 3.18 6.62 -46.35
C GLY A 284 3.05 7.26 -47.73
N VAL A 285 4.16 7.30 -48.46
CA VAL A 285 4.22 7.74 -49.87
C VAL A 285 3.27 6.92 -50.76
N ALA A 286 2.94 5.69 -50.37
CA ALA A 286 2.20 4.71 -51.18
C ALA A 286 0.67 4.87 -51.21
N THR A 287 0.06 5.72 -50.36
CA THR A 287 -1.41 5.91 -50.32
C THR A 287 -1.87 7.28 -50.83
N ARG A 288 -0.96 8.16 -51.22
CA ARG A 288 -1.32 9.40 -51.92
C ARG A 288 -1.47 9.08 -53.40
N THR A 289 -2.69 9.05 -53.92
CA THR A 289 -2.95 9.29 -55.35
C THR A 289 -2.46 10.70 -55.65
N ARG A 290 -1.18 10.85 -55.97
CA ARG A 290 -0.68 12.10 -56.51
C ARG A 290 -1.31 12.21 -57.88
N VAL A 291 -2.32 13.09 -58.00
CA VAL A 291 -2.69 13.64 -59.30
C VAL A 291 -1.46 14.42 -59.74
N THR A 292 -0.57 13.75 -60.48
CA THR A 292 0.53 14.40 -61.15
C THR A 292 -0.06 14.98 -62.42
N GLU A 293 0.09 16.29 -62.62
CA GLU A 293 -0.36 16.88 -63.87
C GLU A 293 0.41 16.25 -65.04
N PRO A 294 -0.27 15.85 -66.13
CA PRO A 294 0.40 15.28 -67.29
C PRO A 294 1.45 16.26 -67.80
N HIS A 295 2.72 15.85 -67.82
CA HIS A 295 3.77 16.67 -68.41
C HIS A 295 3.67 16.57 -69.94
N TYR A 296 3.11 17.60 -70.57
CA TYR A 296 2.93 17.66 -72.01
C TYR A 296 4.10 18.41 -72.66
N LEU A 297 4.94 17.67 -73.40
CA LEU A 297 6.13 18.19 -74.11
C LEU A 297 5.82 18.77 -75.49
N GLY A 298 4.54 18.84 -75.89
CA GLY A 298 4.12 19.28 -77.22
C GLY A 298 4.00 18.13 -78.23
N GLU A 299 3.90 18.48 -79.52
CA GLU A 299 3.84 17.52 -80.61
C GLU A 299 5.24 17.02 -81.02
N LEU A 300 5.35 15.73 -81.35
CA LEU A 300 6.57 15.12 -81.86
C LEU A 300 6.71 15.34 -83.38
N ASN A 301 6.90 16.60 -83.80
CA ASN A 301 6.82 17.03 -85.20
C ASN A 301 8.15 17.57 -85.79
N GLN A 302 9.22 17.65 -85.00
CA GLN A 302 10.52 18.09 -85.50
C GLN A 302 11.23 16.93 -86.19
N ILE A 303 11.44 17.01 -87.50
CA ILE A 303 12.01 15.91 -88.28
C ILE A 303 13.51 16.13 -88.46
N CYS A 304 14.31 15.14 -88.09
CA CYS A 304 15.74 15.15 -88.35
C CYS A 304 16.01 15.08 -89.86
N VAL A 305 16.78 16.01 -90.39
CA VAL A 305 17.11 16.10 -91.82
C VAL A 305 17.94 14.90 -92.28
N SER A 306 18.77 14.33 -91.40
CA SER A 306 19.69 13.24 -91.77
C SER A 306 19.04 11.85 -91.79
N CYS A 307 18.20 11.52 -90.79
CA CYS A 307 17.62 10.18 -90.66
C CYS A 307 16.08 10.14 -90.65
N GLY A 308 15.41 11.28 -90.67
CA GLY A 308 13.94 11.37 -90.65
C GLY A 308 13.28 11.08 -89.29
N ALA A 309 14.06 10.87 -88.23
CA ALA A 309 13.52 10.66 -86.88
C ALA A 309 12.72 11.88 -86.40
N ARG A 310 11.62 11.65 -85.68
CA ARG A 310 10.77 12.70 -85.12
C ARG A 310 11.16 13.00 -83.68
N HIS A 311 11.26 14.29 -83.36
CA HIS A 311 11.70 14.84 -82.09
C HIS A 311 10.72 15.88 -81.55
N PHE A 312 10.83 16.17 -80.26
CA PHE A 312 10.09 17.28 -79.64
C PHE A 312 10.84 18.60 -79.85
N LEU A 313 10.10 19.71 -79.81
CA LEU A 313 10.67 21.06 -79.91
C LEU A 313 11.75 21.34 -78.85
N CYS A 314 11.59 20.83 -77.63
CA CYS A 314 12.55 21.01 -76.55
C CYS A 314 13.89 20.26 -76.77
N GLU A 315 13.92 19.28 -77.68
CA GLU A 315 15.14 18.53 -78.02
C GLU A 315 15.98 19.24 -79.09
N VAL A 316 15.42 20.28 -79.74
CA VAL A 316 16.12 21.06 -80.77
C VAL A 316 17.18 21.95 -80.12
N LYS A 317 18.45 21.74 -80.49
CA LYS A 317 19.57 22.58 -80.04
C LYS A 317 19.77 23.74 -81.01
N ALA A 318 20.02 24.94 -80.48
CA ALA A 318 20.21 26.16 -81.27
C ALA A 318 21.35 26.02 -82.31
N ASP A 319 22.41 25.30 -81.94
CA ASP A 319 23.57 25.08 -82.82
C ASP A 319 23.27 24.14 -84.00
N HIS A 320 22.24 23.30 -83.90
CA HIS A 320 21.94 22.23 -84.85
C HIS A 320 20.41 22.05 -85.03
N PRO A 321 19.69 23.02 -85.61
CA PRO A 321 18.23 23.07 -85.59
C PRO A 321 17.52 21.98 -86.42
N GLY A 322 18.26 21.12 -87.14
CA GLY A 322 17.70 20.04 -87.96
C GLY A 322 18.38 18.67 -87.78
N THR A 323 19.34 18.55 -86.87
CA THR A 323 20.08 17.30 -86.65
C THR A 323 20.19 17.04 -85.16
N PHE A 324 20.01 15.79 -84.74
CA PHE A 324 19.93 15.45 -83.33
C PHE A 324 21.00 14.42 -82.96
N LEU A 325 21.53 14.54 -81.75
CA LEU A 325 22.51 13.61 -81.19
C LEU A 325 21.87 12.24 -80.94
N ASP A 326 20.65 12.25 -80.39
CA ASP A 326 19.95 11.06 -79.90
C ASP A 326 19.50 10.11 -81.02
N CYS A 327 19.40 10.56 -82.27
CA CYS A 327 18.95 9.72 -83.38
C CYS A 327 20.06 9.26 -84.32
N CYS A 328 20.95 10.15 -84.77
CA CYS A 328 21.97 9.83 -85.78
C CYS A 328 23.34 10.45 -85.49
N ASP A 329 23.57 10.88 -84.24
CA ASP A 329 24.76 11.64 -83.82
C ASP A 329 25.05 12.81 -84.77
N LEU A 330 24.05 13.67 -84.96
CA LEU A 330 24.11 14.84 -85.86
C LEU A 330 24.39 14.48 -87.33
N GLY A 331 23.91 13.33 -87.78
CA GLY A 331 24.03 12.87 -89.18
C GLY A 331 25.29 12.06 -89.48
N LYS A 332 26.12 11.76 -88.47
CA LYS A 332 27.30 10.90 -88.65
C LYS A 332 26.94 9.42 -88.85
N ILE A 333 25.79 9.00 -88.32
CA ILE A 333 25.34 7.61 -88.39
C ILE A 333 24.26 7.49 -89.47
N SER A 334 24.55 6.76 -90.53
CA SER A 334 23.56 6.34 -91.52
C SER A 334 22.84 5.10 -91.02
N LEU A 335 21.63 5.27 -90.47
CA LEU A 335 20.75 4.16 -90.12
C LEU A 335 20.05 3.66 -91.37
N ASN A 336 20.46 2.49 -91.88
CA ASN A 336 19.69 1.80 -92.90
C ASN A 336 18.34 1.38 -92.29
N MET A 337 17.26 2.03 -92.72
CA MET A 337 15.91 1.62 -92.36
C MET A 337 15.74 0.14 -92.73
N PHE A 338 15.45 -0.69 -91.73
CA PHE A 338 15.19 -2.13 -91.89
C PHE A 338 13.98 -2.33 -92.81
N SER A 339 14.22 -2.45 -94.11
CA SER A 339 13.16 -2.59 -95.12
C SER A 339 12.64 -4.04 -95.21
N ASN A 340 13.48 -5.02 -94.84
CA ASN A 340 13.19 -6.44 -94.97
C ASN A 340 13.17 -7.14 -93.60
N PHE A 341 12.09 -6.94 -92.86
CA PHE A 341 11.76 -7.73 -91.68
C PHE A 341 11.30 -9.14 -92.09
N PRO A 342 11.67 -10.20 -91.33
CA PRO A 342 11.19 -11.56 -91.55
C PRO A 342 9.68 -11.61 -91.72
N GLU A 343 9.19 -12.39 -92.68
CA GLU A 343 7.77 -12.44 -93.05
C GLU A 343 6.86 -12.81 -91.85
N SER A 344 7.35 -13.68 -90.97
CA SER A 344 6.67 -14.03 -89.72
C SER A 344 6.44 -12.85 -88.78
N LEU A 345 7.44 -11.97 -88.60
CA LEU A 345 7.28 -10.75 -87.81
C LEU A 345 6.42 -9.73 -88.55
N ARG A 346 6.45 -9.74 -89.89
CA ARG A 346 5.63 -8.84 -90.71
C ARG A 346 4.16 -9.07 -90.52
N ASP A 347 3.77 -10.32 -90.51
CA ASP A 347 2.37 -10.73 -90.35
C ASP A 347 1.86 -10.47 -88.92
N LEU A 348 2.77 -10.37 -87.93
CA LEU A 348 2.44 -10.00 -86.55
C LEU A 348 2.31 -8.48 -86.32
N PHE A 349 3.07 -7.66 -87.04
CA PHE A 349 3.10 -6.20 -86.82
C PHE A 349 2.22 -5.41 -87.81
N VAL A 350 2.09 -5.84 -89.06
CA VAL A 350 1.42 -5.07 -90.12
C VAL A 350 0.04 -5.65 -90.43
N GLN A 351 -1.01 -4.87 -90.17
CA GLN A 351 -2.38 -5.29 -90.45
C GLN A 351 -2.65 -5.22 -91.96
N ARG A 352 -2.75 -6.38 -92.62
CA ARG A 352 -3.16 -6.46 -94.02
C ARG A 352 -4.67 -6.62 -94.10
N HIS A 353 -5.31 -5.97 -95.07
CA HIS A 353 -6.76 -6.03 -95.24
C HIS A 353 -7.27 -7.42 -95.65
N ASP A 354 -6.41 -8.25 -96.26
CA ASP A 354 -6.74 -9.59 -96.77
C ASP A 354 -6.45 -10.73 -95.77
N SER A 355 -6.11 -10.40 -94.51
CA SER A 355 -5.74 -11.40 -93.50
C SER A 355 -6.94 -12.22 -92.98
N SER A 356 -6.72 -13.54 -92.85
CA SER A 356 -7.68 -14.48 -92.25
C SER A 356 -8.12 -14.01 -90.84
N ALA A 357 -9.33 -14.39 -90.42
CA ALA A 357 -9.85 -14.08 -89.10
C ALA A 357 -8.92 -14.57 -87.96
N GLU A 358 -8.23 -15.68 -88.19
CA GLU A 358 -7.25 -16.24 -87.27
C GLU A 358 -5.99 -15.38 -87.17
N GLN A 359 -5.41 -14.94 -88.29
CA GLN A 359 -4.26 -14.05 -88.32
C GLN A 359 -4.56 -12.72 -87.62
N ARG A 360 -5.75 -12.14 -87.83
CA ARG A 360 -6.19 -10.92 -87.12
C ARG A 360 -6.34 -11.12 -85.61
N ARG A 361 -6.64 -12.34 -85.15
CA ARG A 361 -6.69 -12.65 -83.72
C ARG A 361 -5.28 -12.76 -83.13
N ILE A 362 -4.38 -13.47 -83.82
CA ILE A 362 -2.97 -13.60 -83.42
C ILE A 362 -2.31 -12.23 -83.36
N GLN A 363 -2.52 -11.41 -84.38
CA GLN A 363 -1.98 -10.05 -84.47
C GLN A 363 -2.45 -9.17 -83.30
N ARG A 364 -3.75 -9.19 -82.98
CA ARG A 364 -4.28 -8.45 -81.82
C ARG A 364 -3.69 -8.93 -80.51
N ASN A 365 -3.63 -10.25 -80.31
CA ASN A 365 -3.04 -10.80 -79.11
C ASN A 365 -1.56 -10.38 -78.95
N PHE A 366 -0.81 -10.40 -80.05
CA PHE A 366 0.57 -9.97 -80.08
C PHE A 366 0.73 -8.48 -79.75
N LEU A 367 -0.06 -7.61 -80.39
CA LEU A 367 0.02 -6.15 -80.17
C LEU A 367 -0.43 -5.75 -78.76
N GLU A 368 -1.50 -6.35 -78.24
CA GLU A 368 -2.00 -6.11 -76.87
C GLU A 368 -1.00 -6.58 -75.81
N ASN A 369 -0.27 -7.67 -76.07
CA ASN A 369 0.63 -8.30 -75.11
C ASN A 369 2.12 -8.16 -75.49
N ILE A 370 2.47 -7.21 -76.36
CA ILE A 370 3.83 -7.08 -76.91
C ILE A 370 4.89 -6.96 -75.80
N ARG A 371 4.58 -6.28 -74.70
CA ARG A 371 5.45 -6.18 -73.53
C ARG A 371 5.65 -7.51 -72.82
N SER A 372 4.63 -8.36 -72.76
CA SER A 372 4.71 -9.70 -72.18
C SER A 372 5.55 -10.62 -73.04
N PHE A 373 5.35 -10.59 -74.37
CA PHE A 373 6.17 -11.35 -75.31
C PHE A 373 7.64 -10.91 -75.28
N ASN A 374 7.90 -9.59 -75.31
CA ASN A 374 9.26 -9.07 -75.19
C ASN A 374 9.89 -9.44 -73.83
N SER A 375 9.13 -9.38 -72.74
CA SER A 375 9.63 -9.80 -71.41
C SER A 375 9.94 -11.29 -71.36
N ALA A 376 9.11 -12.13 -71.98
CA ALA A 376 9.34 -13.58 -72.05
C ALA A 376 10.57 -13.92 -72.90
N LEU A 377 10.81 -13.17 -73.97
CA LEU A 377 11.94 -13.35 -74.89
C LEU A 377 13.21 -12.60 -74.47
N ALA A 378 13.16 -11.76 -73.42
CA ALA A 378 14.29 -10.96 -72.96
C ALA A 378 15.45 -11.77 -72.36
N MET A 379 15.36 -13.12 -72.33
CA MET A 379 16.36 -14.05 -71.77
C MET A 379 16.84 -13.68 -70.36
N ALA A 380 16.04 -12.90 -69.62
CA ALA A 380 16.36 -12.40 -68.29
C ALA A 380 15.37 -13.00 -67.29
N SER A 381 15.74 -14.13 -66.68
CA SER A 381 15.05 -14.61 -65.49
C SER A 381 15.65 -13.94 -64.24
N MET A 382 14.81 -13.30 -63.43
CA MET A 382 15.20 -12.78 -62.13
C MET A 382 14.81 -13.78 -61.04
N GLY A 383 15.82 -14.32 -60.34
CA GLY A 383 15.60 -15.11 -59.14
C GLY A 383 15.60 -14.22 -57.90
N ALA A 384 14.51 -14.22 -57.14
CA ALA A 384 14.43 -13.53 -55.86
C ALA A 384 13.71 -14.41 -54.82
N GLN A 385 14.21 -14.42 -53.59
CA GLN A 385 13.48 -15.00 -52.46
C GLN A 385 12.35 -14.03 -52.08
N VAL A 386 11.12 -14.34 -52.52
CA VAL A 386 9.96 -13.46 -52.34
C VAL A 386 9.37 -13.64 -50.94
N ASP A 387 9.78 -12.78 -50.01
CA ASP A 387 9.15 -12.68 -48.70
C ASP A 387 7.91 -11.77 -48.74
N HIS A 388 6.75 -12.34 -48.41
CA HIS A 388 5.52 -11.58 -48.27
C HIS A 388 5.47 -10.95 -46.86
N PRO A 389 5.49 -9.61 -46.73
CA PRO A 389 5.45 -8.97 -45.42
C PRO A 389 4.14 -9.32 -44.70
N ARG A 390 4.23 -9.79 -43.45
CA ARG A 390 3.06 -10.07 -42.61
C ARG A 390 2.43 -8.75 -42.16
N GLY A 391 1.29 -8.37 -42.74
CA GLY A 391 0.56 -7.15 -42.37
C GLY A 391 -0.57 -6.78 -43.34
N ARG A 392 -1.34 -5.74 -43.01
CA ARG A 392 -2.34 -5.11 -43.90
C ARG A 392 -1.77 -3.82 -44.49
N GLY A 393 -0.81 -3.95 -45.41
CA GLY A 393 -0.26 -2.85 -46.20
C GLY A 393 -0.45 -3.10 -47.71
N PRO A 394 -0.19 -2.10 -48.57
CA PRO A 394 -0.17 -2.31 -50.02
C PRO A 394 0.85 -3.39 -50.41
N TYR A 395 0.63 -4.05 -51.55
CA TYR A 395 1.54 -5.10 -52.02
C TYR A 395 2.95 -4.54 -52.23
N CYS A 396 3.95 -5.16 -51.58
CA CYS A 396 5.35 -4.79 -51.73
C CYS A 396 6.13 -6.01 -52.19
N TYR A 397 6.79 -5.92 -53.34
CA TYR A 397 7.77 -6.93 -53.79
C TYR A 397 9.13 -6.63 -53.13
N ARG A 398 9.57 -7.48 -52.20
CA ARG A 398 10.83 -7.31 -51.47
C ARG A 398 11.87 -8.29 -52.02
N ILE A 399 12.94 -7.75 -52.59
CA ILE A 399 14.13 -8.51 -52.98
C ILE A 399 15.21 -8.20 -51.96
N HIS A 400 15.87 -9.23 -51.42
CA HIS A 400 17.01 -9.08 -50.52
C HIS A 400 18.25 -9.72 -51.14
N GLY A 401 19.39 -9.03 -51.09
CA GLY A 401 20.65 -9.48 -51.70
C GLY A 401 20.89 -8.90 -53.10
N GLN A 402 21.91 -9.43 -53.78
CA GLN A 402 22.33 -8.97 -55.10
C GLN A 402 21.46 -9.60 -56.20
N ILE A 403 21.04 -8.81 -57.19
CA ILE A 403 20.23 -9.28 -58.32
C ILE A 403 21.17 -10.01 -59.29
N TYR A 404 20.90 -11.29 -59.53
CA TYR A 404 21.60 -12.08 -60.53
C TYR A 404 20.68 -12.31 -61.73
N HIS A 405 21.14 -11.97 -62.92
CA HIS A 405 20.49 -12.38 -64.16
C HIS A 405 20.93 -13.81 -64.48
N ARG A 406 20.02 -14.77 -64.42
CA ARG A 406 20.27 -16.14 -64.88
C ARG A 406 19.96 -16.22 -66.36
N MET A 407 21.00 -16.27 -67.19
CA MET A 407 20.86 -16.71 -68.57
C MET A 407 20.94 -18.24 -68.58
N GLY A 408 19.91 -18.88 -69.15
CA GLY A 408 19.95 -20.32 -69.42
C GLY A 408 20.97 -20.66 -70.51
N PRO A 409 21.31 -21.94 -70.72
CA PRO A 409 22.11 -22.35 -71.86
C PRO A 409 21.41 -21.92 -73.17
N LEU A 410 22.18 -21.36 -74.11
CA LEU A 410 21.67 -20.89 -75.41
C LEU A 410 21.08 -22.02 -76.28
N HIS A 411 21.40 -23.27 -75.96
CA HIS A 411 20.85 -24.46 -76.59
C HIS A 411 20.18 -25.35 -75.53
N PRO A 412 18.98 -25.89 -75.81
CA PRO A 412 18.41 -26.94 -74.97
C PRO A 412 19.31 -28.18 -75.01
N SER A 413 19.40 -28.90 -73.89
CA SER A 413 20.10 -30.19 -73.82
C SER A 413 19.40 -31.21 -74.72
N ASP A 414 20.17 -32.08 -75.38
CA ASP A 414 19.62 -33.13 -76.25
C ASP A 414 18.58 -33.98 -75.51
N GLY A 415 17.32 -33.94 -75.95
CA GLY A 415 16.27 -34.87 -75.53
C GLY A 415 15.08 -34.29 -74.76
N GLU A 416 15.00 -32.98 -74.51
CA GLU A 416 13.81 -32.37 -73.89
C GLU A 416 13.16 -31.38 -74.87
N GLN A 417 12.07 -31.83 -75.53
CA GLN A 417 11.10 -30.98 -76.22
C GLN A 417 9.80 -30.93 -75.42
#